data_AF-A0A4Z0QG91-F1
#
_entry.id   AF-A0A4Z0QG91-F1
#
_cell.length_a   1.000
_cell.length_b   1.000
_cell.length_c   1.000
_cell.angle_alpha   90.00
_cell.angle_beta   90.00
_cell.angle_gamma   90.00
#
_symmetry.space_group_name_H-M   'P 1'
#
loop_
_entity.id
_entity.type
_entity.pdbx_description
1 polymer ?
#
loop_
_entity_poly.entity_id
_entity_poly.type
_entity_poly.pdbx_seq_one_letter_code
_entity_poly.pdbx_strand_id
1 'polypeptide(L)' 'MPPLETTSLPRKHRAWIALYALEGCEQDRAEILRINNVTEADLAEFEESWLRLRCRNLSPTR' A
#
# COMPACT_ATOMS: atom_id res chain seq x y z
N MET A 1 17.23 -11.13 24.54
CA MET A 1 16.15 -10.70 23.63
C MET A 1 16.83 -10.01 22.46
N PRO A 2 16.92 -10.62 21.27
CA PRO A 2 17.37 -9.85 20.12
C PRO A 2 16.33 -8.76 19.85
N PRO A 3 16.70 -7.57 19.38
CA PRO A 3 15.72 -6.60 18.93
C PRO A 3 14.91 -7.30 17.84
N LEU A 4 13.58 -7.27 17.96
CA LEU A 4 12.71 -7.65 16.86
C LEU A 4 13.06 -6.67 15.74
N GLU A 5 13.92 -7.10 14.82
CA GLU A 5 14.16 -6.42 13.57
C GLU A 5 12.79 -6.32 12.95
N THR A 6 12.15 -5.17 13.11
CA THR A 6 10.91 -4.85 12.46
C THR A 6 11.25 -4.97 10.99
N THR A 7 10.93 -6.12 10.40
CA THR A 7 11.14 -6.39 8.99
C THR A 7 10.27 -5.38 8.27
N SER A 8 10.86 -4.21 8.02
CA SER A 8 10.16 -3.07 7.44
C SER A 8 9.57 -3.57 6.14
N LEU A 9 8.24 -3.54 6.06
CA LEU A 9 7.52 -4.10 4.92
C LEU A 9 8.18 -3.57 3.63
N PRO A 10 8.33 -4.41 2.59
CA PRO A 10 8.90 -3.93 1.34
C PRO A 10 8.11 -2.73 0.84
N ARG A 11 8.81 -1.79 0.20
CA ARG A 11 8.25 -0.52 -0.29
C ARG A 11 6.94 -0.69 -1.06
N LYS A 12 6.88 -1.74 -1.90
CA LYS A 12 5.68 -2.16 -2.64
C LYS A 12 4.47 -2.44 -1.74
N HIS A 13 4.65 -3.19 -0.65
CA HIS A 13 3.57 -3.50 0.27
C HIS A 13 3.09 -2.26 1.03
N ARG A 14 4.03 -1.38 1.42
CA ARG A 14 3.68 -0.10 2.07
C ARG A 14 2.90 0.82 1.12
N ALA A 15 3.26 0.86 -0.16
CA ALA A 15 2.52 1.60 -1.18
C ALA A 15 1.11 1.03 -1.37
N TRP A 16 0.94 -0.30 -1.36
CA TRP A 16 -0.38 -0.92 -1.45
C TRP A 16 -1.27 -0.64 -0.24
N ILE A 17 -0.70 -0.61 0.97
CA ILE A 17 -1.43 -0.23 2.19
C ILE A 17 -1.88 1.23 2.08
N ALA A 18 -1.00 2.13 1.62
CA ALA A 18 -1.33 3.52 1.41
C ALA A 18 -2.43 3.71 0.35
N LEU A 19 -2.36 3.02 -0.80
CA LEU A 19 -3.40 3.05 -1.83
C LEU A 19 -4.75 2.55 -1.30
N TYR A 20 -4.75 1.49 -0.49
CA TYR A 20 -5.96 0.99 0.16
C TYR A 20 -6.54 2.01 1.15
N ALA A 21 -5.69 2.63 1.98
CA ALA A 21 -6.12 3.66 2.93
C ALA A 21 -6.71 4.89 2.23
N LEU A 22 -6.15 5.29 1.08
CA LEU A 22 -6.66 6.39 0.26
C LEU A 22 -8.02 6.10 -0.36
N GLU A 23 -8.33 4.85 -0.67
CA GLU A 23 -9.63 4.47 -1.24
C GLU A 23 -10.72 4.36 -0.15
N GLY A 24 -10.36 3.95 1.06
CA GLY A 24 -11.31 3.62 2.12
C GLY A 24 -11.59 4.72 3.16
N CYS A 25 -10.76 5.77 3.25
CA CYS A 25 -10.87 6.78 4.30
C CYS A 25 -10.82 8.22 3.75
N GLU A 26 -11.56 9.13 4.38
CA GLU A 26 -11.43 10.60 4.22
C GLU A 26 -10.19 11.17 4.95
N GLN A 27 -9.16 10.35 5.15
CA GLN A 27 -7.97 10.75 5.90
C GLN A 27 -7.01 11.53 4.97
N ASP A 28 -6.28 12.49 5.55
CA ASP A 28 -5.36 13.33 4.80
C ASP A 28 -4.29 12.50 4.07
N ARG A 29 -4.13 12.79 2.77
CA ARG A 29 -3.23 12.06 1.87
C ARG A 29 -1.78 12.17 2.32
N ALA A 30 -1.33 13.34 2.77
CA ALA A 30 0.05 13.52 3.21
C ALA A 30 0.33 12.74 4.50
N GLU A 31 -0.65 12.65 5.39
CA GLU A 31 -0.55 11.84 6.61
C GLU A 31 -0.48 10.33 6.29
N ILE A 32 -1.28 9.83 5.35
CA ILE A 32 -1.22 8.43 4.90
C ILE A 32 0.17 8.09 4.34
N LEU A 33 0.72 8.96 3.49
CA LEU A 33 2.06 8.80 2.90
C LEU A 33 3.14 8.76 3.99
N ARG A 34 3.06 9.68 4.95
CA ARG A 34 4.01 9.80 6.07
C ARG A 34 3.99 8.55 6.96
N ILE A 35 2.81 8.08 7.36
CA ILE A 35 2.66 6.88 8.22
C ILE A 35 3.20 5.63 7.52
N ASN A 36 2.93 5.50 6.22
CA ASN A 36 3.38 4.33 5.44
C ASN A 36 4.84 4.47 4.95
N ASN A 37 5.47 5.62 5.18
CA ASN A 37 6.81 5.96 4.73
C ASN A 37 6.99 5.70 3.21
N VAL A 38 6.03 6.22 2.44
CA VAL A 38 5.99 6.16 0.97
C VAL A 38 5.74 7.54 0.40
N THR A 39 6.15 7.74 -0.83
CA THR A 39 5.95 8.99 -1.58
C THR A 39 4.86 8.83 -2.63
N GLU A 40 4.41 9.95 -3.21
CA GLU A 40 3.48 9.90 -4.35
C GLU A 40 4.06 9.16 -5.55
N ALA A 41 5.38 9.24 -5.76
CA ALA A 41 6.07 8.50 -6.80
C ALA A 41 5.98 6.98 -6.56
N ASP A 42 6.09 6.53 -5.31
CA ASP A 42 5.92 5.12 -4.97
C ASP A 42 4.48 4.65 -5.20
N LEU A 43 3.49 5.49 -4.91
CA LEU A 43 2.10 5.18 -5.23
C LEU A 43 1.92 4.98 -6.73
N ALA A 44 2.39 5.93 -7.54
CA ALA A 44 2.30 5.84 -9.01
C ALA A 44 3.06 4.63 -9.57
N GLU A 45 4.23 4.30 -9.01
CA GLU A 45 5.04 3.13 -9.41
C GLU A 45 4.28 1.81 -9.16
N PHE A 46 3.56 1.71 -8.04
CA PHE A 46 2.92 0.47 -7.59
C PHE A 46 1.40 0.40 -7.81
N GLU A 47 0.78 1.48 -8.27
CA GLU A 47 -0.67 1.58 -8.51
C GLU A 47 -1.15 0.54 -9.50
N GLU A 48 -0.49 0.40 -10.65
CA GLU A 48 -0.88 -0.59 -11.66
C GLU A 48 -0.79 -2.02 -11.10
N SER A 49 0.28 -2.31 -10.35
CA SER A 49 0.45 -3.61 -9.71
C SER A 49 -0.59 -3.88 -8.61
N TRP A 50 -1.01 -2.84 -7.89
CA TRP A 50 -2.08 -2.90 -6.89
C TRP A 50 -3.44 -3.16 -7.53
N LEU A 51 -3.77 -2.43 -8.61
CA LEU A 51 -5.00 -2.63 -9.38
C LEU A 51 -5.08 -4.05 -9.94
N ARG A 52 -3.98 -4.57 -10.51
CA ARG A 52 -3.91 -5.96 -10.99
C ARG A 52 -4.16 -6.97 -9.86
N LEU A 53 -3.63 -6.74 -8.66
CA LEU A 53 -3.90 -7.58 -7.49
C LEU A 53 -5.39 -7.58 -7.13
N ARG A 54 -6.02 -6.40 -7.13
CA ARG A 54 -7.45 -6.25 -6.81
C ARG A 54 -8.35 -6.87 -7.87
N CYS A 55 -8.07 -6.64 -9.15
CA CYS A 55 -8.82 -7.25 -10.25
C CYS A 55 -8.74 -8.79 -10.24
N ARG A 56 -7.60 -9.34 -9.83
CA ARG A 56 -7.42 -10.80 -9.70
C ARG A 56 -8.20 -11.40 -8.53
N ASN A 57 -8.43 -10.64 -7.45
CA ASN A 57 -9.30 -11.06 -6.35
C ASN A 57 -10.79 -10.81 -6.64
N LEU A 58 -11.12 -10.01 -7.65
CA LEU A 58 -12.49 -9.79 -8.13
C LEU A 58 -12.93 -10.79 -9.19
N SER A 59 -12.06 -11.66 -9.70
CA SER A 59 -12.52 -12.78 -10.53
C SER A 59 -13.30 -13.73 -9.63
N PRO A 60 -14.63 -13.84 -9.77
CA PRO A 60 -15.36 -14.86 -9.05
C PRO A 60 -14.85 -16.18 -9.61
N THR A 61 -14.42 -17.07 -8.73
CA THR A 61 -14.27 -18.48 -9.08
C THR A 61 -15.58 -18.92 -9.70
N ARG A 62 -15.57 -19.19 -11.00
CA ARG A 62 -16.71 -19.75 -11.72
C ARG A 62 -16.62 -21.26 -11.69
#